data_AF-A0A7I8CTA3-F1
#
_entry.id   AF-A0A7I8CTA3-F1
#
_cell.length_a   1.000
_cell.length_b   1.000
_cell.length_c   1.000
_cell.angle_alpha   90.00
_cell.angle_beta   90.00
_cell.angle_gamma   90.00
#
_symmetry.space_group_name_H-M   'P 1'
#
loop_
_entity.id
_entity.type
_entity.pdbx_description
1 polymer ?
#
loop_
_entity_poly.entity_id
_entity_poly.type
_entity_poly.pdbx_seq_one_letter_code
_entity_poly.pdbx_strand_id
1 'polypeptide(L)'
;MLTETAFLVLNALYLKKMANFAALVECVRLPEADVQEALNAAVENGQAMDLSGEYLLDVPGRRAVLKYYSEIYLPKRAAVTEWYERFETLNSQFLKLVSEFQTSDGDARVLAQLMKVVGRQITALRKIESDIPRYGVYADRFATAIEKVDLGDRPFVTNPRADSIHNIWFEFHEDILAVVGRPRETVEDVH
;
A
#
# COMPACT_ATOMS: atom_id res chain seq x y z
N MET A 1 20.93 2.64 8.36
CA MET A 1 19.85 1.92 7.65
C MET A 1 18.59 2.14 8.46
N LEU A 2 17.41 2.24 7.84
CA LEU A 2 16.17 2.36 8.61
C LEU A 2 15.96 1.12 9.47
N THR A 3 15.38 1.28 10.66
CA THR A 3 14.77 0.16 11.39
C THR A 3 13.55 -0.34 10.62
N GLU A 4 13.04 -1.54 10.93
CA GLU A 4 11.82 -2.05 10.29
C GLU A 4 10.63 -1.11 10.53
N THR A 5 10.41 -0.67 11.77
CA THR A 5 9.36 0.30 12.13
C THR A 5 9.48 1.60 11.33
N ALA A 6 10.67 2.19 11.27
CA ALA A 6 10.89 3.42 10.50
C ALA A 6 10.67 3.18 9.00
N PHE A 7 11.12 2.05 8.47
CA PHE A 7 10.84 1.67 7.09
C PHE A 7 9.34 1.59 6.82
N LEU A 8 8.54 0.94 7.68
CA LEU A 8 7.10 0.81 7.46
C LEU A 8 6.41 2.18 7.38
N VAL A 9 6.74 3.11 8.27
CA VAL A 9 6.18 4.47 8.29
C VAL A 9 6.61 5.27 7.07
N LEU A 10 7.90 5.30 6.75
CA LEU A 10 8.40 6.05 5.59
C LEU A 10 7.95 5.42 4.27
N ASN A 11 7.82 4.09 4.21
CA ASN A 11 7.31 3.40 3.04
C ASN A 11 5.83 3.74 2.79
N ALA A 12 5.02 3.88 3.85
CA ALA A 12 3.64 4.36 3.70
C ALA A 12 3.60 5.76 3.06
N LEU A 13 4.49 6.68 3.47
CA LEU A 13 4.65 7.98 2.81
C LEU A 13 5.16 7.87 1.38
N TYR A 14 6.12 6.98 1.12
CA TYR A 14 6.65 6.72 -0.23
C TYR A 14 5.56 6.26 -1.21
N LEU A 15 4.66 5.38 -0.76
CA LEU A 15 3.58 4.82 -1.57
C LEU A 15 2.41 5.81 -1.72
N LYS A 16 1.99 6.45 -0.61
CA LYS A 16 0.88 7.43 -0.64
C LYS A 16 1.28 8.80 -1.19
N LYS A 17 2.57 9.10 -1.31
CA LYS A 17 3.19 10.40 -1.66
C LYS A 17 3.00 11.48 -0.61
N MET A 18 1.83 11.52 0.02
CA MET A 18 1.49 12.44 1.10
C MET A 18 0.44 11.80 2.01
N ALA A 19 0.58 11.94 3.33
CA ALA A 19 -0.41 11.49 4.30
C ALA A 19 -0.27 12.22 5.64
N ASN A 20 -1.39 12.41 6.33
CA ASN A 20 -1.40 12.81 7.73
C ASN A 20 -1.17 11.63 8.68
N PHE A 21 -0.94 11.96 9.96
CA PHE A 21 -0.66 10.98 11.02
C PHE A 21 -1.73 9.88 11.13
N ALA A 22 -3.02 10.24 11.11
CA ALA A 22 -4.10 9.27 11.25
C ALA A 22 -4.11 8.25 10.09
N ALA A 23 -3.90 8.74 8.85
CA ALA A 23 -3.79 7.87 7.68
C ALA A 23 -2.55 6.97 7.74
N LEU A 24 -1.43 7.43 8.32
CA LEU A 24 -0.25 6.60 8.53
C LEU A 24 -0.53 5.48 9.53
N VAL A 25 -1.11 5.80 10.69
CA VAL A 25 -1.49 4.80 11.72
C VAL A 25 -2.42 3.73 11.15
N GLU A 26 -3.45 4.14 10.40
CA GLU A 26 -4.37 3.21 9.73
C GLU A 26 -3.65 2.32 8.71
N CYS A 27 -2.72 2.91 7.94
CA CYS A 27 -1.99 2.22 6.87
C CYS A 27 -0.98 1.19 7.40
N VAL A 28 -0.20 1.54 8.43
CA VAL A 28 0.86 0.67 8.95
C VAL A 28 0.39 -0.25 10.07
N ARG A 29 -0.73 0.08 10.73
CA ARG A 29 -1.30 -0.63 11.90
C ARG A 29 -0.28 -0.88 13.02
N LEU A 30 0.60 0.09 13.26
CA LEU A 30 1.55 0.12 14.37
C LEU A 30 0.98 0.97 15.54
N PRO A 31 1.49 0.80 16.76
CA PRO A 31 1.17 1.70 17.87
C PRO A 31 1.42 3.17 17.49
N GLU A 32 0.51 4.07 17.87
CA GLU A 32 0.62 5.50 17.56
C GLU A 32 1.94 6.11 18.02
N ALA A 33 2.46 5.67 19.18
CA ALA A 33 3.74 6.12 19.71
C ALA A 33 4.92 5.79 18.77
N ASP A 34 4.94 4.57 18.21
CA ASP A 34 5.99 4.12 17.30
C ASP A 34 5.92 4.89 15.97
N VAL A 35 4.70 5.17 15.48
CA VAL A 35 4.50 5.98 14.27
C VAL A 35 4.98 7.41 14.51
N GLN A 36 4.64 7.99 15.66
CA GLN A 36 5.02 9.36 16.02
C GLN A 36 6.54 9.49 16.18
N GLU A 37 7.18 8.53 16.85
CA GLU A 37 8.64 8.51 17.02
C GLU A 37 9.35 8.42 15.67
N ALA A 38 8.94 7.49 14.80
CA ALA A 38 9.52 7.34 13.46
C ALA A 38 9.35 8.61 12.61
N LEU A 39 8.18 9.24 12.68
CA LEU A 39 7.87 10.45 11.91
C LEU A 39 8.66 11.67 12.40
N ASN A 40 8.74 11.86 13.72
CA ASN A 40 9.55 12.93 14.33
C ASN A 40 11.02 12.77 13.93
N ALA A 41 11.58 11.57 14.08
CA ALA A 41 12.94 11.28 13.67
C ALA A 41 13.16 11.54 12.17
N ALA A 42 12.19 11.20 11.32
CA ALA A 42 12.29 11.45 9.89
C ALA A 42 12.31 12.95 9.56
N VAL A 43 11.50 13.76 10.25
CA VAL A 43 11.49 15.22 10.08
C VAL A 43 12.81 15.84 10.59
N GLU A 44 13.26 15.44 11.79
CA GLU A 44 14.52 15.92 12.37
C GLU A 44 15.74 15.60 11.50
N ASN A 45 15.73 14.45 10.82
CA ASN A 45 16.80 14.01 9.93
C ASN A 45 16.65 14.52 8.49
N GLY A 46 15.67 15.38 8.19
CA GLY A 46 15.42 15.89 6.84
C GLY A 46 14.99 14.82 5.82
N GLN A 47 14.41 13.72 6.29
CA GLN A 47 13.89 12.63 5.46
C GLN A 47 12.43 12.86 5.08
N ALA A 48 11.68 13.58 5.91
CA ALA A 48 10.30 13.96 5.68
C ALA A 48 10.10 15.45 5.96
N MET A 49 9.08 16.04 5.33
CA MET A 49 8.61 17.39 5.61
C MET A 49 7.23 17.34 6.24
N ASP A 50 6.98 18.22 7.22
CA ASP A 50 5.64 18.47 7.78
C ASP A 50 5.07 19.74 7.12
N LEU A 51 3.98 19.56 6.37
CA LEU A 51 3.22 20.64 5.74
C LEU A 51 1.90 20.87 6.48
N SER A 52 2.00 21.28 7.74
CA SER A 52 0.84 21.57 8.61
C SER A 52 -0.02 20.32 8.89
N GLY A 53 0.62 19.22 9.27
CA GLY A 53 -0.01 17.95 9.64
C GLY A 53 -0.14 16.96 8.48
N GLU A 54 0.22 17.35 7.26
CA GLU A 54 0.41 16.47 6.12
C GLU A 54 1.90 16.23 5.90
N TYR A 55 2.31 14.97 5.81
CA TYR A 55 3.71 14.58 5.70
C TYR A 55 4.01 14.05 4.30
N LEU A 56 5.20 14.31 3.80
CA LEU A 56 5.74 13.75 2.55
C LEU A 56 7.24 13.49 2.69
N LEU A 57 7.77 12.53 1.92
CA LEU A 57 9.21 12.27 1.91
C LEU A 57 9.97 13.31 1.08
N ASP A 58 11.08 13.78 1.64
CA ASP A 58 12.10 14.49 0.88
C ASP A 58 13.09 13.49 0.24
N VAL A 59 14.03 13.98 -0.58
CA VAL A 59 15.05 13.19 -1.29
C VAL A 59 15.79 12.22 -0.37
N PRO A 60 16.28 12.61 0.83
CA PRO A 60 16.95 11.68 1.73
C PRO A 60 16.04 10.53 2.21
N GLY A 61 14.76 10.82 2.46
CA GLY A 61 13.78 9.82 2.88
C GLY A 61 13.46 8.83 1.76
N ARG A 62 13.23 9.32 0.55
CA ARG A 62 13.02 8.46 -0.64
C ARG A 62 14.20 7.53 -0.88
N ARG A 63 15.43 8.05 -0.79
CA ARG A 63 16.66 7.25 -0.90
C ARG A 63 16.77 6.20 0.22
N ALA A 64 16.39 6.55 1.44
CA ALA A 64 16.41 5.61 2.57
C ALA A 64 15.42 4.44 2.38
N VAL A 65 14.20 4.71 1.89
CA VAL A 65 13.20 3.68 1.57
C VAL A 65 13.68 2.77 0.44
N LEU A 66 14.15 3.34 -0.67
CA LEU A 66 14.65 2.57 -1.81
C LEU A 66 15.87 1.72 -1.44
N LYS A 67 16.77 2.27 -0.60
CA LYS A 67 17.90 1.52 -0.05
C LYS A 67 17.41 0.32 0.76
N TYR A 68 16.41 0.49 1.62
CA TYR A 68 15.84 -0.63 2.38
C TYR A 68 15.22 -1.70 1.47
N TYR A 69 14.47 -1.29 0.43
CA TYR A 69 13.99 -2.24 -0.59
C TYR A 69 15.12 -3.04 -1.22
N SER A 70 16.20 -2.37 -1.61
CA SER A 70 17.35 -3.02 -2.24
C SER A 70 18.09 -3.98 -1.31
N GLU A 71 18.25 -3.64 -0.04
CA GLU A 71 19.04 -4.42 0.92
C GLU A 71 18.24 -5.59 1.52
N ILE A 72 16.94 -5.40 1.76
CA ILE A 72 16.11 -6.36 2.51
C ILE A 72 15.20 -7.19 1.59
N TYR A 73 14.63 -6.59 0.54
CA TYR A 73 13.60 -7.24 -0.27
C TYR A 73 14.11 -7.74 -1.63
N LEU A 74 15.06 -7.06 -2.26
CA LEU A 74 15.62 -7.54 -3.53
C LEU A 74 16.22 -8.95 -3.44
N PRO A 75 16.91 -9.36 -2.35
CA PRO A 75 17.36 -10.75 -2.18
C PRO A 75 16.21 -11.76 -2.08
N LYS A 76 15.02 -11.34 -1.63
CA LYS A 76 13.80 -12.18 -1.53
C LYS A 76 13.04 -12.31 -2.85
N ARG A 77 13.39 -11.51 -3.88
CA ARG A 77 12.71 -11.46 -5.18
C ARG A 77 12.42 -12.83 -5.78
N ALA A 78 13.41 -13.73 -5.77
CA ALA A 78 13.27 -15.05 -6.38
C ALA A 78 12.12 -15.86 -5.72
N ALA A 79 11.96 -15.77 -4.41
CA ALA A 79 10.91 -16.48 -3.67
C ALA A 79 9.50 -15.94 -3.93
N VAL A 80 9.38 -14.67 -4.30
CA VAL A 80 8.08 -13.98 -4.47
C VAL A 80 7.68 -13.81 -5.94
N THR A 81 8.56 -14.13 -6.89
CA THR A 81 8.33 -13.87 -8.33
C THR A 81 7.13 -14.65 -8.87
N GLU A 82 7.04 -15.94 -8.59
CA GLU A 82 5.90 -16.78 -9.05
C GLU A 82 4.58 -16.32 -8.41
N TRP A 83 4.63 -15.85 -7.16
CA TRP A 83 3.47 -15.26 -6.49
C TRP A 83 3.04 -13.97 -7.18
N TYR A 84 4.00 -13.10 -7.52
CA TYR A 84 3.76 -11.84 -8.23
C TYR A 84 3.11 -12.06 -9.61
N GLU A 85 3.60 -13.02 -10.38
CA GLU A 85 3.01 -13.35 -11.70
C GLU A 85 1.54 -13.80 -11.58
N ARG A 86 1.20 -14.57 -10.54
CA ARG A 86 -0.20 -14.92 -10.25
C ARG A 86 -1.02 -13.71 -9.82
N PHE A 87 -0.44 -12.81 -9.02
CA PHE A 87 -1.08 -11.55 -8.64
C PHE A 87 -1.40 -10.69 -9.87
N GLU A 88 -0.53 -10.60 -10.87
CA GLU A 88 -0.80 -9.80 -12.08
C GLU A 88 -2.07 -10.25 -12.84
N THR A 89 -2.39 -11.55 -12.77
CA THR A 89 -3.66 -12.07 -13.30
C THR A 89 -4.87 -11.57 -12.51
N LEU A 90 -4.76 -11.45 -11.18
CA LEU A 90 -5.80 -10.84 -10.33
C LEU A 90 -5.89 -9.33 -10.54
N ASN A 91 -4.75 -8.66 -10.67
CA ASN A 91 -4.63 -7.24 -10.94
C ASN A 91 -5.38 -6.87 -12.24
N SER A 92 -5.15 -7.62 -13.31
CA SER A 92 -5.86 -7.41 -14.59
C SER A 92 -7.38 -7.55 -14.46
N GLN A 93 -7.85 -8.51 -13.66
CA GLN A 93 -9.30 -8.69 -13.38
C GLN A 93 -9.85 -7.53 -12.55
N PHE A 94 -9.12 -7.10 -11.52
CA PHE A 94 -9.49 -5.99 -10.66
C PHE A 94 -9.62 -4.68 -11.44
N LEU A 95 -8.63 -4.34 -12.27
CA LEU A 95 -8.63 -3.11 -13.08
C LEU A 95 -9.85 -3.05 -14.01
N LYS A 96 -10.20 -4.18 -14.63
CA LYS A 96 -11.40 -4.28 -15.46
C LYS A 96 -12.67 -4.04 -14.63
N LEU A 97 -12.80 -4.73 -13.51
CA LEU A 97 -14.01 -4.67 -12.66
C LEU A 97 -14.19 -3.30 -12.00
N VAL A 98 -13.11 -2.64 -11.56
CA VAL A 98 -13.22 -1.31 -10.95
C VAL A 98 -13.63 -0.26 -11.98
N SER A 99 -13.09 -0.36 -13.21
CA SER A 99 -13.52 0.49 -14.32
C SER A 99 -14.99 0.27 -14.66
N GLU A 100 -15.41 -1.00 -14.77
CA GLU A 100 -16.80 -1.38 -15.02
C GLU A 100 -17.72 -0.86 -13.90
N PHE A 101 -17.33 -1.01 -12.64
CA PHE A 101 -18.07 -0.52 -11.47
C PHE A 101 -18.27 1.00 -11.52
N GLN A 102 -17.23 1.77 -11.86
CA GLN A 102 -17.34 3.22 -11.99
C GLN A 102 -18.24 3.64 -13.16
N THR A 103 -18.13 2.96 -14.31
CA THR A 103 -18.94 3.30 -15.51
C THR A 103 -20.40 2.86 -15.41
N SER A 104 -20.70 1.86 -14.57
CA SER A 104 -22.05 1.33 -14.35
C SER A 104 -22.77 1.94 -13.15
N ASP A 105 -22.21 3.00 -12.55
CA ASP A 105 -22.72 3.65 -11.33
C ASP A 105 -22.92 2.66 -10.17
N GLY A 106 -21.96 1.75 -10.00
CA GLY A 106 -21.92 0.83 -8.89
C GLY A 106 -22.87 -0.37 -9.01
N ASP A 107 -22.97 -0.95 -10.21
CA ASP A 107 -23.76 -2.15 -10.46
C ASP A 107 -23.47 -3.27 -9.44
N ALA A 108 -24.55 -3.87 -8.90
CA ALA A 108 -24.44 -4.84 -7.82
C ALA A 108 -23.79 -6.16 -8.24
N ARG A 109 -23.95 -6.58 -9.50
CA ARG A 109 -23.31 -7.79 -10.02
C ARG A 109 -21.81 -7.56 -10.20
N VAL A 110 -21.41 -6.40 -10.73
CA VAL A 110 -20.00 -6.01 -10.86
C VAL A 110 -19.36 -5.90 -9.47
N LEU A 111 -20.05 -5.28 -8.51
CA LEU A 111 -19.60 -5.20 -7.12
C LEU A 111 -19.35 -6.60 -6.52
N ALA A 112 -20.28 -7.53 -6.68
CA ALA A 112 -20.12 -8.89 -6.18
C ALA A 112 -18.93 -9.64 -6.82
N GLN A 113 -18.64 -9.37 -8.10
CA GLN A 113 -17.45 -9.91 -8.76
C GLN A 113 -16.16 -9.27 -8.23
N LEU A 114 -16.18 -7.96 -8.01
CA LEU A 114 -15.06 -7.21 -7.43
C LEU A 114 -14.73 -7.73 -6.03
N MET A 115 -15.73 -7.91 -5.15
CA MET A 115 -15.54 -8.48 -3.81
C MET A 115 -14.90 -9.88 -3.85
N LYS A 116 -15.28 -10.73 -4.80
CA LYS A 116 -14.65 -12.05 -4.98
C LYS A 116 -13.18 -11.95 -5.36
N VAL A 117 -12.82 -11.00 -6.23
CA VAL A 117 -11.41 -10.76 -6.61
C VAL A 117 -10.62 -10.26 -5.40
N VAL A 118 -11.17 -9.35 -4.61
CA VAL A 118 -10.51 -8.86 -3.37
C VAL A 118 -10.38 -9.97 -2.34
N GLY A 119 -11.38 -10.83 -2.13
CA GLY A 119 -11.27 -11.99 -1.24
C GLY A 119 -10.18 -12.99 -1.66
N ARG A 120 -10.00 -13.19 -2.98
CA ARG A 120 -8.87 -13.97 -3.51
C ARG A 120 -7.53 -13.29 -3.25
N GLN A 121 -7.47 -11.96 -3.34
CA GLN A 121 -6.27 -11.18 -3.03
C GLN A 121 -5.89 -11.29 -1.55
N ILE A 122 -6.86 -11.16 -0.63
CA ILE A 122 -6.65 -11.39 0.81
C ILE A 122 -6.04 -12.77 1.04
N THR A 123 -6.63 -13.82 0.44
CA THR A 123 -6.10 -15.19 0.56
C THR A 123 -4.68 -15.31 -0.01
N ALA A 124 -4.38 -14.63 -1.11
CA ALA A 124 -3.05 -14.64 -1.70
C ALA A 124 -2.02 -13.95 -0.80
N LEU A 125 -2.36 -12.79 -0.22
CA LEU A 125 -1.50 -12.04 0.69
C LEU A 125 -1.13 -12.85 1.93
N ARG A 126 -2.10 -13.54 2.54
CA ARG A 126 -1.84 -14.42 3.69
C ARG A 126 -0.85 -15.55 3.39
N LYS A 127 -0.81 -16.03 2.14
CA LYS A 127 0.12 -17.11 1.75
C LYS A 127 1.57 -16.66 1.61
N ILE A 128 1.81 -15.36 1.44
CA ILE A 128 3.16 -14.80 1.29
C ILE A 128 3.60 -13.96 2.50
N GLU A 129 2.74 -13.88 3.52
CA GLU A 129 2.99 -13.15 4.77
C GLU A 129 4.25 -13.67 5.49
N SER A 130 4.56 -14.97 5.41
CA SER A 130 5.81 -15.50 5.99
C SER A 130 7.08 -14.92 5.36
N ASP A 131 7.03 -14.62 4.05
CA ASP A 131 8.17 -14.06 3.33
C ASP A 131 8.24 -12.53 3.47
N ILE A 132 7.05 -11.90 3.54
CA ILE A 132 6.84 -10.46 3.65
C ILE A 132 5.77 -10.17 4.72
N PRO A 133 6.13 -10.08 6.01
CA PRO A 133 5.18 -9.96 7.11
C PRO A 133 4.18 -8.80 6.98
N ARG A 134 4.63 -7.64 6.48
CA ARG A 134 3.74 -6.47 6.30
C ARG A 134 2.58 -6.72 5.31
N TYR A 135 2.62 -7.76 4.49
CA TYR A 135 1.50 -8.09 3.60
C TYR A 135 0.28 -8.65 4.34
N GLY A 136 0.44 -9.10 5.59
CA GLY A 136 -0.68 -9.35 6.49
C GLY A 136 -1.51 -8.09 6.75
N VAL A 137 -0.86 -6.93 6.89
CA VAL A 137 -1.55 -5.64 7.11
C VAL A 137 -2.41 -5.25 5.90
N TYR A 138 -1.92 -5.47 4.66
CA TYR A 138 -2.74 -5.26 3.46
C TYR A 138 -3.97 -6.18 3.46
N ALA A 139 -3.81 -7.44 3.85
CA ALA A 139 -4.91 -8.39 3.93
C ALA A 139 -5.97 -7.93 4.95
N ASP A 140 -5.53 -7.41 6.11
CA ASP A 140 -6.44 -6.86 7.11
C ASP A 140 -7.15 -5.58 6.65
N ARG A 141 -6.42 -4.67 5.97
CA ARG A 141 -7.00 -3.43 5.41
C ARG A 141 -8.08 -3.74 4.37
N PHE A 142 -7.82 -4.69 3.47
CA PHE A 142 -8.84 -5.16 2.53
C PHE A 142 -10.05 -5.78 3.23
N ALA A 143 -9.86 -6.57 4.29
CA ALA A 143 -10.96 -7.16 5.04
C ALA A 143 -11.85 -6.08 5.68
N THR A 144 -11.24 -5.06 6.31
CA THR A 144 -11.97 -3.90 6.86
C THR A 144 -12.71 -3.12 5.77
N ALA A 145 -12.10 -2.94 4.60
CA ALA A 145 -12.74 -2.24 3.49
C ALA A 145 -13.95 -3.02 2.92
N ILE A 146 -13.84 -4.35 2.79
CA ILE A 146 -14.96 -5.23 2.41
C ILE A 146 -16.10 -5.11 3.44
N GLU A 147 -15.79 -5.20 4.73
CA GLU A 147 -16.81 -5.11 5.79
C GLU A 147 -17.62 -3.81 5.70
N LYS A 148 -16.96 -2.67 5.46
CA LYS A 148 -17.64 -1.38 5.26
C LYS A 148 -18.57 -1.40 4.04
N VAL A 149 -18.11 -1.97 2.93
CA VAL A 149 -18.93 -2.11 1.71
C VAL A 149 -20.13 -3.01 1.95
N ASP A 150 -19.96 -4.12 2.66
CA ASP A 150 -21.04 -5.06 3.01
C ASP A 150 -22.07 -4.42 3.95
N LEU A 151 -21.64 -3.50 4.82
CA LEU A 151 -22.52 -2.68 5.67
C LEU A 151 -23.20 -1.52 4.91
N GLY A 152 -22.98 -1.41 3.59
CA GLY A 152 -23.66 -0.46 2.71
C GLY A 152 -22.88 0.80 2.37
N ASP A 153 -21.66 0.98 2.88
CA ASP A 153 -20.77 2.10 2.52
C ASP A 153 -20.11 1.85 1.16
N ARG A 154 -20.93 1.87 0.09
CA ARG A 154 -20.49 1.65 -1.29
C ARG A 154 -19.37 2.59 -1.75
N PRO A 155 -19.32 3.88 -1.34
CA PRO A 155 -18.17 4.73 -1.65
C PRO A 155 -16.82 4.13 -1.24
N PHE A 156 -16.77 3.25 -0.24
CA PHE A 156 -15.53 2.60 0.21
C PHE A 156 -14.87 1.66 -0.82
N VAL A 157 -15.51 1.43 -1.98
CA VAL A 157 -14.89 0.74 -3.12
C VAL A 157 -13.83 1.62 -3.80
N THR A 158 -14.11 2.91 -4.03
CA THR A 158 -13.27 3.80 -4.86
C THR A 158 -13.04 5.20 -4.27
N ASN A 159 -13.52 5.50 -3.08
CA ASN A 159 -13.36 6.82 -2.46
C ASN A 159 -11.86 7.17 -2.32
N PRO A 160 -11.38 8.23 -2.98
CA PRO A 160 -9.96 8.58 -2.98
C PRO A 160 -9.47 9.12 -1.63
N ARG A 161 -10.37 9.55 -0.76
CA ARG A 161 -10.04 10.11 0.58
C ARG A 161 -10.11 9.08 1.70
N ALA A 162 -10.53 7.86 1.40
CA ALA A 162 -10.60 6.76 2.36
C ALA A 162 -9.52 5.73 2.06
N ASP A 163 -9.26 4.83 3.02
CA ASP A 163 -8.52 3.59 2.76
C ASP A 163 -9.39 2.59 1.99
N SER A 164 -9.89 3.03 0.83
CA SER A 164 -10.81 2.28 -0.02
C SER A 164 -10.14 1.08 -0.66
N ILE A 165 -10.94 0.12 -1.11
CA ILE A 165 -10.45 -1.08 -1.81
C ILE A 165 -9.53 -0.69 -2.98
N HIS A 166 -9.93 0.31 -3.78
CA HIS A 166 -9.11 0.85 -4.86
C HIS A 166 -7.75 1.37 -4.37
N ASN A 167 -7.75 2.23 -3.35
CA ASN A 167 -6.51 2.83 -2.85
C ASN A 167 -5.55 1.78 -2.27
N ILE A 168 -6.06 0.83 -1.47
CA ILE A 168 -5.25 -0.26 -0.92
C ILE A 168 -4.64 -1.10 -2.06
N TRP A 169 -5.41 -1.38 -3.12
CA TRP A 169 -4.93 -2.18 -4.25
C TRP A 169 -3.79 -1.52 -5.02
N PHE A 170 -3.92 -0.23 -5.33
CA PHE A 170 -2.87 0.51 -6.03
C PHE A 170 -1.62 0.68 -5.18
N GLU A 171 -1.78 1.00 -3.90
CA GLU A 171 -0.68 1.08 -2.94
C GLU A 171 0.08 -0.25 -2.86
N PHE A 172 -0.66 -1.37 -2.70
CA PHE A 172 -0.09 -2.71 -2.69
C PHE A 172 0.66 -3.04 -3.99
N HIS A 173 0.07 -2.71 -5.15
CA HIS A 173 0.71 -2.95 -6.44
C HIS A 173 2.03 -2.19 -6.56
N GLU A 174 2.10 -0.93 -6.11
CA GLU A 174 3.35 -0.18 -6.07
C GLU A 174 4.39 -0.79 -5.13
N ASP A 175 3.98 -1.27 -3.96
CA ASP A 175 4.85 -1.96 -3.01
C ASP A 175 5.47 -3.23 -3.63
N ILE A 176 4.64 -4.15 -4.18
CA ILE A 176 5.16 -5.40 -4.74
C ILE A 176 6.07 -5.16 -5.94
N LEU A 177 5.82 -4.13 -6.74
CA LEU A 177 6.71 -3.70 -7.82
C LEU A 177 8.09 -3.31 -7.28
N ALA A 178 8.16 -2.56 -6.17
CA ALA A 178 9.42 -2.24 -5.52
C ALA A 178 10.13 -3.49 -4.98
N VAL A 179 9.39 -4.42 -4.36
CA VAL A 179 9.93 -5.70 -3.86
C VAL A 179 10.54 -6.55 -4.97
N VAL A 180 9.88 -6.66 -6.13
CA VAL A 180 10.40 -7.45 -7.27
C VAL A 180 11.47 -6.71 -8.08
N GLY A 181 11.93 -5.54 -7.62
CA GLY A 181 12.99 -4.76 -8.25
C GLY A 181 12.55 -4.05 -9.52
N ARG A 182 11.25 -3.72 -9.62
CA ARG A 182 10.64 -2.95 -10.72
C ARG A 182 9.84 -1.76 -10.18
N PRO A 183 10.38 -0.94 -9.24
CA PRO A 183 9.65 0.20 -8.73
C PRO A 183 9.21 1.08 -9.90
N ARG A 184 7.98 1.60 -9.86
CA ARG A 184 7.55 2.58 -10.86
C ARG A 184 8.48 3.78 -10.78
N GLU A 185 8.94 4.27 -11.93
CA GLU A 185 9.68 5.53 -11.99
C GLU A 185 8.84 6.60 -11.28
N THR A 186 9.26 7.00 -10.08
CA THR A 186 8.79 8.26 -9.52
C THR A 186 9.41 9.32 -10.41
N VAL A 187 8.59 9.98 -11.22
CA VAL A 187 8.99 11.15 -12.01
C VAL A 187 9.55 12.19 -11.04
N GLU A 188 10.85 12.13 -10.78
CA GLU A 188 11.67 13.14 -10.10
C GLU A 188 13.17 12.74 -10.04
N ASP A 189 13.65 11.93 -10.98
CA ASP A 189 15.07 11.87 -11.33
C ASP A 189 15.26 12.62 -12.66
N VAL A 190 15.05 13.93 -12.64
CA VAL A 190 15.62 14.84 -13.64
C VAL A 190 16.55 15.78 -12.90
N HIS A 191 17.82 15.69 -13.26
CA HIS A 191 18.94 16.49 -12.78
C HIS A 191 18.65 17.99 -12.69
#